data_AF-A0A317NIK3-F1
#
_entry.id   AF-A0A317NIK3-F1
#
_cell.length_a   1.000
_cell.length_b   1.000
_cell.length_c   1.000
_cell.angle_alpha   90.00
_cell.angle_beta   90.00
_cell.angle_gamma   90.00
#
_symmetry.space_group_name_H-M   'P 1'
#
loop_
_entity.id
_entity.type
_entity.pdbx_description
1 polymer ?
#
loop_
_entity_poly.entity_id
_entity_poly.type
_entity_poly.pdbx_seq_one_letter_code
_entity_poly.pdbx_strand_id
1 'polypeptide(L)'
;MVLLIVIITALVFDFTNGFHDAANAMATSIATGALRPRVAVALSGVLNLIGAFLSVAVAATVAKGIVKLDEVTGHDLLVIVFAGLVGGILWNLLTWLLGLPSSSSHALFGGIIGSTIAALGWSGVIWSSDSGGVLVKIVLPALLAPVIAAGVAAVATFLVYRITRGVDADKSTQGFRWGQIGSASLVSLAHGTNDAQKTMGVIFLALVAHGTLDKDDHMPLWVMAVCAVAIALGTYLGGWRIIRTMGKGLVEIESPQGMAAESTSAAIILTSAHFGLPLSTTQTATGSILGTGLGKGAEVRWGVMGRMAVAWLLTLPMAGIVGAICWAIAHFIGGLPGVLVVFAILISGSLGIYLWSRRDPVGTHNVNEWPGDAPRSASEQNHAG
;
A
#
# COMPACT_ATOMS: atom_id res chain seq x y z
N MET A 1 16.52 22.27 -10.16
CA MET A 1 17.18 20.98 -9.86
C MET A 1 16.51 20.23 -8.72
N VAL A 2 16.29 20.84 -7.55
CA VAL A 2 15.63 20.19 -6.39
C VAL A 2 14.25 19.62 -6.75
N LEU A 3 13.39 20.40 -7.44
CA LEU A 3 12.09 19.92 -7.93
C LEU A 3 12.20 18.62 -8.75
N LEU A 4 13.18 18.52 -9.66
CA LEU A 4 13.36 17.33 -10.49
C LEU A 4 13.71 16.11 -9.62
N ILE A 5 14.55 16.28 -8.60
CA ILE A 5 14.89 15.23 -7.64
C ILE A 5 13.64 14.81 -6.86
N VAL A 6 12.80 15.76 -6.44
CA VAL A 6 11.54 15.46 -5.75
C VAL A 6 10.60 14.65 -6.64
N ILE A 7 10.41 15.05 -7.90
CA ILE A 7 9.56 14.35 -8.87
C ILE A 7 10.07 12.93 -9.10
N ILE A 8 11.38 12.75 -9.35
CA ILE A 8 11.98 11.42 -9.53
C ILE A 8 11.77 10.57 -8.27
N THR A 9 11.99 11.14 -7.10
CA THR A 9 11.81 10.43 -5.81
C THR A 9 10.35 10.05 -5.58
N ALA A 10 9.40 10.92 -5.94
CA ALA A 10 7.97 10.62 -5.87
C ALA A 10 7.57 9.48 -6.81
N LEU A 11 8.09 9.46 -8.04
CA LEU A 11 7.85 8.36 -8.98
C LEU A 11 8.48 7.04 -8.50
N VAL A 12 9.67 7.09 -7.90
CA VAL A 12 10.26 5.92 -7.24
C VAL A 12 9.38 5.47 -6.08
N PHE A 13 8.86 6.38 -5.26
CA PHE A 13 7.91 6.04 -4.21
C PHE A 13 6.67 5.34 -4.78
N ASP A 14 6.07 5.87 -5.84
CA ASP A 14 4.86 5.30 -6.46
C ASP A 14 5.10 3.92 -7.07
N PHE A 15 6.27 3.75 -7.70
CA PHE A 15 6.74 2.44 -8.14
C PHE A 15 6.93 1.50 -6.95
N THR A 16 7.53 1.97 -5.85
CA THR A 16 7.67 1.14 -4.65
C THR A 16 6.34 0.76 -4.03
N ASN A 17 5.38 1.67 -4.08
CA ASN A 17 4.03 1.43 -3.62
C ASN A 17 3.34 0.34 -4.47
N GLY A 18 3.40 0.47 -5.80
CA GLY A 18 2.84 -0.53 -6.71
C GLY A 18 3.41 -1.93 -6.46
N PHE A 19 4.74 -2.07 -6.29
CA PHE A 19 5.35 -3.38 -6.01
C PHE A 19 4.86 -3.92 -4.66
N HIS A 20 4.83 -3.06 -3.63
CA HIS A 20 4.53 -3.46 -2.26
C HIS A 20 3.07 -3.91 -2.13
N ASP A 21 2.15 -3.18 -2.74
CA ASP A 21 0.71 -3.34 -2.57
C ASP A 21 0.06 -4.21 -3.66
N ALA A 22 0.85 -4.76 -4.61
CA ALA A 22 0.40 -5.82 -5.52
C ALA A 22 -0.20 -7.02 -4.76
N ALA A 23 0.27 -7.27 -3.53
CA ALA A 23 -0.27 -8.31 -2.66
C ALA A 23 -1.74 -8.08 -2.29
N ASN A 24 -2.18 -6.83 -2.15
CA ASN A 24 -3.53 -6.49 -1.68
C ASN A 24 -4.60 -6.94 -2.68
N ALA A 25 -4.29 -6.92 -3.97
CA ALA A 25 -5.22 -7.30 -5.02
C ALA A 25 -5.04 -8.76 -5.49
N MET A 26 -3.82 -9.29 -5.43
CA MET A 26 -3.49 -10.55 -6.13
C MET A 26 -3.11 -11.71 -5.22
N ALA A 27 -2.82 -11.49 -3.93
CA ALA A 27 -2.35 -12.58 -3.07
C ALA A 27 -3.41 -13.67 -2.88
N THR A 28 -4.67 -13.30 -2.68
CA THR A 28 -5.82 -14.20 -2.57
C THR A 28 -6.04 -14.99 -3.86
N SER A 29 -6.04 -14.33 -5.01
CA SER A 29 -6.25 -14.95 -6.33
C SER A 29 -5.10 -15.87 -6.76
N ILE A 30 -3.88 -15.58 -6.30
CA ILE A 30 -2.72 -16.46 -6.50
C ILE A 30 -2.77 -17.66 -5.55
N ALA A 31 -3.13 -17.44 -4.28
CA ALA A 31 -3.18 -18.48 -3.26
C ALA A 31 -4.29 -19.52 -3.51
N THR A 32 -5.44 -19.09 -4.03
CA THR A 32 -6.54 -19.99 -4.43
C THR A 32 -6.29 -20.71 -5.77
N GLY A 33 -5.26 -20.31 -6.52
CA GLY A 33 -5.00 -20.80 -7.87
C GLY A 33 -5.98 -20.27 -8.93
N ALA A 34 -6.77 -19.24 -8.61
CA ALA A 34 -7.67 -18.60 -9.57
C ALA A 34 -6.89 -18.03 -10.76
N LEU A 35 -5.79 -17.32 -10.47
CA LEU A 35 -4.88 -16.74 -11.45
C LEU A 35 -3.45 -17.28 -11.27
N ARG A 36 -2.75 -17.44 -12.39
CA ARG A 36 -1.30 -17.71 -12.37
C ARG A 36 -0.55 -16.44 -11.93
N PRO A 37 0.54 -16.54 -11.14
CA PRO A 37 1.25 -15.37 -10.58
C PRO A 37 1.58 -14.27 -11.59
N ARG A 38 2.15 -14.61 -12.76
CA ARG A 38 2.51 -13.62 -13.79
C ARG A 38 1.30 -12.96 -14.45
N VAL A 39 0.21 -13.71 -14.62
CA VAL A 39 -1.04 -13.19 -15.20
C VAL A 39 -1.71 -12.23 -14.21
N ALA A 40 -1.69 -12.59 -12.93
CA ALA A 40 -2.25 -11.80 -11.84
C ALA A 40 -1.60 -10.40 -11.78
N VAL A 41 -0.27 -10.32 -11.70
CA VAL A 41 0.44 -9.03 -11.63
C VAL A 41 0.34 -8.22 -12.92
N ALA A 42 0.26 -8.87 -14.09
CA ALA A 42 0.03 -8.19 -15.38
C ALA A 42 -1.35 -7.56 -15.46
N LEU A 43 -2.39 -8.31 -15.11
CA LEU A 43 -3.76 -7.83 -15.03
C LEU A 43 -3.87 -6.66 -14.02
N SER A 44 -3.27 -6.83 -12.84
CA SER A 44 -3.25 -5.80 -11.80
C SER A 44 -2.56 -4.52 -12.27
N GLY A 45 -1.40 -4.62 -12.93
CA GLY A 45 -0.68 -3.48 -13.46
C GLY A 45 -1.49 -2.68 -14.50
N VAL A 46 -2.16 -3.36 -15.43
CA VAL A 46 -3.04 -2.71 -16.43
C VAL A 46 -4.21 -1.99 -15.75
N LEU A 47 -4.86 -2.64 -14.78
CA LEU A 47 -6.00 -2.07 -14.07
C LEU A 47 -5.59 -0.92 -13.13
N ASN A 48 -4.41 -0.99 -12.51
CA ASN A 48 -3.83 0.12 -11.76
C ASN A 48 -3.60 1.33 -12.67
N LEU A 49 -3.05 1.12 -13.87
CA LEU A 49 -2.86 2.16 -14.87
C LEU A 49 -4.19 2.82 -15.24
N ILE A 50 -5.22 2.03 -15.54
CA ILE A 50 -6.56 2.55 -15.88
C ILE A 50 -7.17 3.29 -14.68
N GLY A 51 -7.12 2.70 -13.49
CA GLY A 51 -7.68 3.26 -12.26
C GLY A 51 -7.12 4.63 -11.92
N ALA A 52 -5.82 4.85 -12.18
CA ALA A 52 -5.16 6.13 -11.96
C ALA A 52 -5.79 7.30 -12.74
N PHE A 53 -6.48 7.03 -13.86
CA PHE A 53 -7.15 8.07 -14.67
C PHE A 53 -8.63 8.29 -14.32
N LEU A 54 -9.22 7.49 -13.42
CA LEU A 54 -10.67 7.56 -13.15
C LEU A 54 -11.05 8.62 -12.11
N SER A 55 -10.09 9.16 -11.34
CA SER A 55 -10.37 10.15 -10.30
C SER A 55 -9.12 10.97 -9.97
N VAL A 56 -9.33 12.13 -9.35
CA VAL A 56 -8.28 13.02 -8.79
C VAL A 56 -8.64 13.52 -7.38
N ALA A 57 -9.70 12.98 -6.76
CA ALA A 57 -10.23 13.44 -5.48
C ALA A 57 -9.26 13.23 -4.31
N VAL A 58 -8.60 12.08 -4.23
CA VAL A 58 -7.60 11.77 -3.20
C VAL A 58 -6.37 12.68 -3.35
N ALA A 59 -5.95 12.95 -4.60
CA ALA A 59 -4.82 13.84 -4.87
C ALA A 59 -5.06 15.24 -4.32
N ALA A 60 -6.27 15.77 -4.48
CA ALA A 60 -6.66 17.08 -3.94
C ALA A 60 -6.59 17.11 -2.40
N THR A 61 -7.04 16.04 -1.72
CA THR A 61 -6.93 15.93 -0.26
C THR A 61 -5.49 15.88 0.22
N VAL A 62 -4.62 15.14 -0.48
CA VAL A 62 -3.19 15.04 -0.15
C VAL A 62 -2.49 16.39 -0.31
N ALA A 63 -2.80 17.12 -1.39
CA ALA A 63 -2.21 18.43 -1.63
C ALA A 63 -2.62 19.48 -0.58
N LYS A 64 -3.86 19.44 -0.06
CA LYS A 64 -4.41 20.49 0.83
C LYS A 64 -4.47 20.12 2.32
N GLY A 65 -4.32 18.84 2.69
CA GLY A 65 -4.80 18.33 3.98
C GLY A 65 -3.77 18.03 5.07
N ILE A 66 -2.47 18.19 4.81
CA ILE A 66 -1.42 17.58 5.66
C ILE A 66 -0.45 18.62 6.24
N VAL A 67 0.06 19.52 5.40
CA VAL A 67 1.07 20.51 5.77
C VAL A 67 0.51 21.91 5.56
N LYS A 68 0.82 22.83 6.47
CA LYS A 68 0.48 24.25 6.30
C LYS A 68 1.39 24.88 5.24
N LEU A 69 0.87 24.96 4.02
CA LEU A 69 1.63 25.42 2.86
C LEU A 69 1.99 26.90 2.93
N ASP A 70 1.21 27.69 3.66
CA ASP A 70 1.33 29.14 3.70
C ASP A 70 2.41 29.65 4.68
N GLU A 71 2.94 28.77 5.54
CA GLU A 71 3.93 29.12 6.58
C GLU A 71 5.39 28.87 6.15
N VAL A 72 5.65 28.33 4.95
CA VAL A 72 6.98 27.84 4.52
C VAL A 72 7.42 28.47 3.20
N THR A 73 8.71 28.77 3.08
CA THR A 73 9.30 29.17 1.80
C THR A 73 9.26 28.02 0.78
N GLY A 74 9.09 28.32 -0.50
CA GLY A 74 8.96 27.30 -1.55
C GLY A 74 10.11 26.29 -1.61
N HIS A 75 11.34 26.71 -1.30
CA HIS A 75 12.49 25.80 -1.23
C HIS A 75 12.40 24.82 -0.07
N ASP A 76 12.08 25.30 1.14
CA ASP A 76 12.03 24.43 2.32
C ASP A 76 10.87 23.43 2.23
N LEU A 77 9.74 23.83 1.63
CA LEU A 77 8.63 22.92 1.36
C LEU A 77 9.03 21.78 0.42
N LEU A 78 9.82 22.06 -0.63
CA LEU A 78 10.36 21.01 -1.50
C LEU A 78 11.27 20.03 -0.74
N VAL A 79 12.12 20.54 0.17
CA VAL A 79 13.02 19.71 0.98
C VAL A 79 12.24 18.87 2.00
N ILE A 80 11.18 19.41 2.61
CA ILE A 80 10.28 18.69 3.52
C ILE A 80 9.62 17.52 2.79
N VAL A 81 9.03 17.78 1.61
CA VAL A 81 8.38 16.75 0.79
C VAL A 81 9.38 15.67 0.36
N PHE A 82 10.55 16.09 -0.12
CA PHE A 82 11.62 15.19 -0.51
C PHE A 82 12.09 14.29 0.64
N ALA A 83 12.40 14.86 1.80
CA ALA A 83 12.83 14.11 2.98
C ALA A 83 11.75 13.13 3.45
N GLY A 84 10.47 13.54 3.40
CA GLY A 84 9.34 12.68 3.73
C GLY A 84 9.20 11.49 2.78
N LEU A 85 9.36 11.71 1.47
CA LEU A 85 9.36 10.64 0.46
C LEU A 85 10.50 9.64 0.70
N VAL A 86 11.71 10.11 1.02
CA VAL A 86 12.85 9.24 1.35
C VAL A 86 12.53 8.36 2.56
N GLY A 87 11.94 8.93 3.61
CA GLY A 87 11.48 8.17 4.78
C GLY A 87 10.46 7.10 4.43
N GLY A 88 9.47 7.44 3.59
CA GLY A 88 8.47 6.50 3.10
C GLY A 88 9.05 5.36 2.27
N ILE A 89 9.95 5.65 1.33
CA ILE A 89 10.59 4.63 0.46
C ILE A 89 11.44 3.67 1.28
N LEU A 90 12.32 4.19 2.14
CA LEU A 90 13.22 3.33 2.92
C LEU A 90 12.43 2.43 3.88
N TRP A 91 11.35 2.94 4.47
CA TRP A 91 10.47 2.13 5.30
C TRP A 91 9.75 1.04 4.50
N ASN A 92 9.15 1.38 3.35
CA ASN A 92 8.48 0.42 2.46
C ASN A 92 9.42 -0.70 1.99
N LEU A 93 10.66 -0.37 1.65
CA LEU A 93 11.66 -1.36 1.24
C LEU A 93 12.06 -2.26 2.41
N LEU A 94 12.19 -1.71 3.62
CA LEU A 94 12.52 -2.48 4.82
C LEU A 94 11.40 -3.46 5.18
N THR A 95 10.15 -3.01 5.20
CA THR A 95 9.00 -3.89 5.51
C THR A 95 8.82 -4.97 4.44
N TRP A 96 9.05 -4.63 3.17
CA TRP A 96 9.11 -5.62 2.09
C TRP A 96 10.20 -6.68 2.31
N LEU A 97 11.42 -6.27 2.67
CA LEU A 97 12.53 -7.19 2.96
C LEU A 97 12.13 -8.20 4.06
N LEU A 98 11.44 -7.70 5.09
CA LEU A 98 10.93 -8.50 6.20
C LEU A 98 9.65 -9.28 5.87
N GLY A 99 9.07 -9.10 4.67
CA GLY A 99 7.80 -9.73 4.27
C GLY A 99 6.61 -9.29 5.12
N LEU A 100 6.68 -8.10 5.72
CA LEU A 100 5.63 -7.54 6.57
C LEU A 100 4.71 -6.65 5.72
N PRO A 101 3.42 -6.99 5.55
CA PRO A 101 2.47 -6.11 4.87
C PRO A 101 2.25 -4.83 5.67
N SER A 102 2.97 -3.77 5.30
CA SER A 102 2.77 -2.40 5.82
C SER A 102 1.93 -1.54 4.88
N SER A 103 1.52 -0.37 5.35
CA SER A 103 0.80 0.59 4.52
C SER A 103 1.72 1.66 3.96
N SER A 104 1.90 1.67 2.64
CA SER A 104 2.66 2.72 1.95
C SER A 104 2.10 4.12 2.19
N SER A 105 0.78 4.25 2.32
CA SER A 105 0.13 5.53 2.64
C SER A 105 0.58 6.07 4.00
N HIS A 106 0.65 5.22 5.02
CA HIS A 106 1.14 5.61 6.34
C HIS A 106 2.63 5.88 6.35
N ALA A 107 3.40 5.19 5.52
CA ALA A 107 4.83 5.48 5.36
C ALA A 107 5.04 6.86 4.72
N LEU A 108 4.28 7.18 3.67
CA LEU A 108 4.29 8.50 3.01
C LEU A 108 3.92 9.61 3.99
N PHE A 109 2.76 9.50 4.63
CA PHE A 109 2.28 10.52 5.54
C PHE A 109 3.16 10.61 6.78
N GLY A 110 3.61 9.49 7.33
CA GLY A 110 4.57 9.46 8.43
C GLY A 110 5.83 10.22 8.09
N GLY A 111 6.44 9.92 6.94
CA GLY A 111 7.61 10.64 6.44
C GLY A 111 7.41 12.15 6.33
N ILE A 112 6.33 12.59 5.69
CA ILE A 112 6.01 14.02 5.52
C ILE A 112 5.72 14.70 6.86
N ILE A 113 4.97 14.04 7.76
CA ILE A 113 4.69 14.54 9.11
C ILE A 113 6.01 14.70 9.88
N GLY A 114 6.89 13.71 9.83
CA GLY A 114 8.18 13.74 10.52
C GLY A 114 9.11 14.84 10.00
N SER A 115 9.26 14.97 8.68
CA SER A 115 10.06 16.05 8.09
C SER A 115 9.47 17.44 8.38
N THR A 116 8.14 17.56 8.42
CA THR A 116 7.45 18.81 8.77
C THR A 116 7.64 19.17 10.24
N ILE A 117 7.55 18.20 11.16
CA ILE A 117 7.82 18.44 12.59
C ILE A 117 9.27 18.87 12.79
N ALA A 118 10.22 18.27 12.07
CA ALA A 118 11.62 18.68 12.15
C ALA A 118 11.83 20.12 11.63
N ALA A 119 11.10 20.52 10.59
CA ALA A 119 11.24 21.82 9.95
C ALA A 119 10.53 22.96 10.68
N LEU A 120 9.30 22.72 11.15
CA LEU A 120 8.37 23.75 11.62
C LEU A 120 7.92 23.53 13.07
N GLY A 121 8.41 22.47 13.71
CA GLY A 121 7.91 22.02 15.01
C GLY A 121 6.53 21.37 14.92
N TRP A 122 6.01 20.98 16.09
CA TRP A 122 4.73 20.27 16.20
C TRP A 122 3.54 21.02 15.59
N SER A 123 3.57 22.36 15.62
CA SER A 123 2.51 23.24 15.10
C SER A 123 2.46 23.38 13.57
N GLY A 124 3.50 22.92 12.87
CA GLY A 124 3.52 22.94 11.40
C GLY A 124 2.65 21.85 10.75
N VAL A 125 2.25 20.84 11.53
CA VAL A 125 1.35 19.77 11.09
C VAL A 125 -0.09 20.13 11.41
N ILE A 126 -0.99 19.90 10.46
CA ILE A 126 -2.43 20.13 10.65
C ILE A 126 -3.03 18.94 11.39
N TRP A 127 -2.92 18.91 12.73
CA TRP A 127 -3.43 17.81 13.55
C TRP A 127 -4.97 17.73 13.56
N SER A 128 -5.61 18.90 13.72
CA SER A 128 -7.05 19.09 13.67
C SER A 128 -7.36 20.41 12.95
N SER A 129 -8.40 20.39 12.11
CA SER A 129 -8.92 21.53 11.35
C SER A 129 -10.42 21.33 11.16
N ASP A 130 -11.17 22.40 10.88
CA ASP A 130 -12.59 22.35 10.53
C ASP A 130 -12.88 21.41 9.34
N SER A 131 -11.89 21.21 8.46
CA SER A 131 -11.97 20.29 7.31
C SER A 131 -11.39 18.88 7.60
N GLY A 132 -11.09 18.57 8.86
CA GLY A 132 -10.36 17.37 9.28
C GLY A 132 -8.84 17.52 9.11
N GLY A 133 -8.09 17.23 10.16
CA GLY A 133 -6.62 17.16 10.13
C GLY A 133 -6.09 15.73 9.99
N VAL A 134 -4.80 15.54 10.27
CA VAL A 134 -4.13 14.23 10.27
C VAL A 134 -4.89 13.17 11.08
N LEU A 135 -5.48 13.56 12.21
CA LEU A 135 -6.25 12.62 13.05
C LEU A 135 -7.47 12.05 12.32
N VAL A 136 -8.24 12.88 11.64
CA VAL A 136 -9.48 12.48 10.96
C VAL A 136 -9.20 11.89 9.59
N LYS A 137 -8.20 12.40 8.86
CA LYS A 137 -7.89 11.99 7.49
C LYS A 137 -6.97 10.78 7.39
N ILE A 138 -6.15 10.52 8.40
CA ILE A 138 -5.14 9.45 8.37
C ILE A 138 -5.37 8.47 9.52
N VAL A 139 -5.29 8.93 10.77
CA VAL A 139 -5.27 8.03 11.94
C VAL A 139 -6.60 7.30 12.13
N LEU A 140 -7.73 8.00 12.03
CA LEU A 140 -9.04 7.42 12.25
C LEU A 140 -9.39 6.35 11.19
N PRO A 141 -9.24 6.60 9.87
CA PRO A 141 -9.38 5.57 8.85
C PRO A 141 -8.44 4.38 9.08
N ALA A 142 -7.20 4.59 9.52
CA ALA A 142 -6.24 3.51 9.79
C ALA A 142 -6.74 2.51 10.85
N LEU A 143 -7.43 3.01 11.87
CA LEU A 143 -7.96 2.19 12.96
C LEU A 143 -9.29 1.54 12.58
N LEU A 144 -10.18 2.29 11.93
CA LEU A 144 -11.54 1.83 11.64
C LEU A 144 -11.61 0.93 10.40
N ALA A 145 -10.87 1.24 9.34
CA ALA A 145 -10.95 0.53 8.07
C ALA A 145 -10.69 -0.99 8.17
N PRO A 146 -9.64 -1.49 8.85
CA PRO A 146 -9.43 -2.93 8.97
C PRO A 146 -10.55 -3.62 9.76
N VAL A 147 -11.10 -2.96 10.78
CA VAL A 147 -12.19 -3.51 11.62
C VAL A 147 -13.49 -3.57 10.84
N ILE A 148 -13.84 -2.50 10.13
CA ILE A 148 -15.01 -2.45 9.25
C ILE A 148 -14.88 -3.49 8.13
N ALA A 149 -13.72 -3.57 7.50
CA ALA A 149 -13.43 -4.56 6.46
C ALA A 149 -13.59 -5.99 6.98
N ALA A 150 -13.06 -6.29 8.17
CA ALA A 150 -13.23 -7.60 8.79
C ALA A 150 -14.70 -7.93 9.09
N GLY A 151 -15.47 -6.99 9.64
CA GLY A 151 -16.89 -7.17 9.92
C GLY A 151 -17.71 -7.41 8.66
N VAL A 152 -17.54 -6.56 7.64
CA VAL A 152 -18.27 -6.67 6.37
C VAL A 152 -17.91 -7.96 5.65
N ALA A 153 -16.62 -8.30 5.58
CA ALA A 153 -16.17 -9.53 4.92
C ALA A 153 -16.62 -10.79 5.67
N ALA A 154 -16.71 -10.75 7.01
CA ALA A 154 -17.25 -11.85 7.80
C ALA A 154 -18.73 -12.10 7.49
N VAL A 155 -19.55 -11.04 7.47
CA VAL A 155 -20.97 -11.15 7.11
C VAL A 155 -21.13 -11.60 5.66
N ALA A 156 -20.39 -11.01 4.73
CA ALA A 156 -20.43 -11.39 3.32
C ALA A 156 -20.07 -12.86 3.12
N THR A 157 -19.01 -13.33 3.77
CA THR A 157 -18.58 -14.74 3.70
C THR A 157 -19.64 -15.67 4.29
N PHE A 158 -20.17 -15.35 5.46
CA PHE A 158 -21.25 -16.12 6.08
C PHE A 158 -22.45 -16.27 5.13
N LEU A 159 -22.88 -15.15 4.51
CA LEU A 159 -24.00 -15.16 3.56
C LEU A 159 -23.68 -15.98 2.31
N VAL A 160 -22.48 -15.82 1.74
CA VAL A 160 -22.03 -16.59 0.57
C VAL A 160 -22.14 -18.09 0.83
N TYR A 161 -21.54 -18.59 1.91
CA TYR A 161 -21.60 -20.02 2.26
C TYR A 161 -23.01 -20.48 2.67
N ARG A 162 -23.82 -19.60 3.27
CA ARG A 162 -25.19 -19.91 3.67
C ARG A 162 -26.13 -20.09 2.47
N ILE A 163 -25.94 -19.28 1.43
CA ILE A 163 -26.74 -19.30 0.19
C ILE A 163 -26.30 -20.45 -0.71
N THR A 164 -25.00 -20.75 -0.78
CA THR A 164 -24.48 -21.79 -1.69
C THR A 164 -24.46 -23.20 -1.11
N ARG A 165 -24.90 -23.40 0.14
CA ARG A 165 -24.91 -24.71 0.83
C ARG A 165 -25.63 -25.84 0.08
N GLY A 166 -26.51 -25.54 -0.88
CA GLY A 166 -27.26 -26.50 -1.68
C GLY A 166 -26.84 -26.61 -3.15
N VAL A 167 -25.74 -25.96 -3.56
CA VAL A 167 -25.26 -25.95 -4.96
C VAL A 167 -24.18 -27.00 -5.14
N ASP A 168 -24.17 -27.69 -6.29
CA ASP A 168 -23.10 -28.61 -6.69
C ASP A 168 -21.71 -27.96 -6.51
N ALA A 169 -20.83 -28.62 -5.75
CA ALA A 169 -19.52 -28.09 -5.39
C ALA A 169 -18.65 -27.73 -6.62
N ASP A 170 -18.71 -28.53 -7.68
CA ASP A 170 -17.91 -28.30 -8.89
C ASP A 170 -18.36 -27.08 -9.69
N LYS A 171 -19.68 -26.92 -9.89
CA LYS A 171 -20.25 -25.75 -10.58
C LYS A 171 -20.05 -24.47 -9.76
N SER A 172 -20.19 -24.59 -8.44
CA SER A 172 -19.94 -23.50 -7.49
C SER A 172 -18.48 -23.03 -7.56
N THR A 173 -17.53 -23.97 -7.58
CA THR A 173 -16.10 -23.67 -7.61
C THR A 173 -15.68 -22.91 -8.87
N GLN A 174 -16.19 -23.31 -10.04
CA GLN A 174 -15.87 -22.61 -11.29
C GLN A 174 -16.48 -21.20 -11.33
N GLY A 175 -17.73 -21.04 -10.86
CA GLY A 175 -18.38 -19.74 -10.76
C GLY A 175 -17.63 -18.79 -9.82
N PHE A 176 -17.27 -19.25 -8.62
CA PHE A 176 -16.50 -18.46 -7.66
C PHE A 176 -15.10 -18.12 -8.15
N ARG A 177 -14.46 -18.99 -8.93
CA ARG A 177 -13.16 -18.67 -9.52
C ARG A 177 -13.25 -17.48 -10.48
N TRP A 178 -14.25 -17.45 -11.36
CA TRP A 178 -14.47 -16.30 -12.25
C TRP A 178 -14.89 -15.04 -11.49
N GLY A 179 -15.75 -15.20 -10.48
CA GLY A 179 -16.12 -14.13 -9.56
C GLY A 179 -14.89 -13.51 -8.89
N GLN A 180 -13.96 -14.36 -8.41
CA GLN A 180 -12.72 -13.94 -7.79
C GLN A 180 -11.82 -13.16 -8.78
N ILE A 181 -11.68 -13.63 -10.02
CA ILE A 181 -10.91 -12.87 -11.04
C ILE A 181 -11.52 -11.48 -11.24
N GLY A 182 -12.86 -11.37 -11.28
CA GLY A 182 -13.56 -10.10 -11.37
C GLY A 182 -13.35 -9.21 -10.14
N SER A 183 -13.47 -9.75 -8.93
CA SER A 183 -13.27 -8.97 -7.69
C SER A 183 -11.82 -8.53 -7.51
N ALA A 184 -10.83 -9.37 -7.79
CA ALA A 184 -9.41 -9.00 -7.78
C ALA A 184 -9.09 -7.89 -8.79
N SER A 185 -9.77 -7.92 -9.94
CA SER A 185 -9.70 -6.86 -10.94
C SER A 185 -10.24 -5.54 -10.39
N LEU A 186 -11.39 -5.59 -9.69
CA LEU A 186 -11.95 -4.39 -9.04
C LEU A 186 -11.04 -3.85 -7.93
N VAL A 187 -10.39 -4.71 -7.14
CA VAL A 187 -9.41 -4.26 -6.13
C VAL A 187 -8.22 -3.58 -6.81
N SER A 188 -7.72 -4.11 -7.93
CA SER A 188 -6.64 -3.49 -8.68
C SER A 188 -7.04 -2.13 -9.26
N LEU A 189 -8.26 -2.03 -9.81
CA LEU A 189 -8.78 -0.76 -10.28
C LEU A 189 -8.91 0.25 -9.13
N ALA A 190 -9.44 -0.19 -7.98
CA ALA A 190 -9.60 0.62 -6.78
C ALA A 190 -8.25 1.07 -6.18
N HIS A 191 -7.23 0.21 -6.27
CA HIS A 191 -5.89 0.55 -5.88
C HIS A 191 -5.33 1.69 -6.74
N GLY A 192 -5.49 1.61 -8.08
CA GLY A 192 -5.11 2.69 -8.99
C GLY A 192 -5.84 4.01 -8.70
N THR A 193 -7.13 3.96 -8.37
CA THR A 193 -7.92 5.17 -8.03
C THR A 193 -7.59 5.78 -6.68
N ASN A 194 -6.86 5.08 -5.81
CA ASN A 194 -6.52 5.59 -4.47
C ASN A 194 -5.02 5.92 -4.37
N ASP A 195 -4.17 4.98 -4.75
CA ASP A 195 -2.75 5.02 -4.40
C ASP A 195 -1.92 5.85 -5.37
N ALA A 196 -2.20 5.76 -6.68
CA ALA A 196 -1.54 6.60 -7.67
C ALA A 196 -1.80 8.10 -7.39
N GLN A 197 -3.01 8.41 -6.92
CA GLN A 197 -3.41 9.78 -6.60
C GLN A 197 -2.63 10.38 -5.42
N LYS A 198 -2.14 9.56 -4.48
CA LYS A 198 -1.34 10.07 -3.36
C LYS A 198 -0.03 10.67 -3.86
N THR A 199 0.64 9.97 -4.78
CA THR A 199 1.85 10.47 -5.43
C THR A 199 1.54 11.68 -6.32
N MET A 200 0.44 11.66 -7.07
CA MET A 200 0.02 12.82 -7.87
C MET A 200 -0.15 14.07 -7.00
N GLY A 201 -0.80 13.94 -5.82
CA GLY A 201 -0.96 15.03 -4.86
C GLY A 201 0.37 15.56 -4.33
N VAL A 202 1.35 14.69 -4.08
CA VAL A 202 2.69 15.07 -3.63
C VAL A 202 3.47 15.80 -4.74
N ILE A 203 3.41 15.32 -5.97
CA ILE A 203 4.06 15.99 -7.12
C ILE A 203 3.39 17.34 -7.38
N PHE A 204 2.05 17.41 -7.34
CA PHE A 204 1.31 18.66 -7.48
C PHE A 204 1.73 19.65 -6.40
N LEU A 205 1.83 19.20 -5.14
CA LEU A 205 2.31 20.03 -4.05
C LEU A 205 3.73 20.56 -4.30
N ALA A 206 4.63 19.73 -4.82
CA ALA A 206 5.98 20.17 -5.17
C ALA A 206 5.99 21.20 -6.32
N LEU A 207 5.11 21.06 -7.30
CA LEU A 207 4.96 22.03 -8.40
C LEU A 207 4.42 23.38 -7.91
N VAL A 208 3.47 23.35 -6.97
CA VAL A 208 2.96 24.56 -6.29
C VAL A 208 4.05 25.21 -5.44
N ALA A 209 4.81 24.42 -4.67
CA ALA A 209 5.93 24.91 -3.86
C ALA A 209 7.02 25.59 -4.71
N HIS A 210 7.23 25.11 -5.94
CA HIS A 210 8.18 25.69 -6.89
C HIS A 210 7.63 26.94 -7.61
N GLY A 211 6.32 27.20 -7.54
CA GLY A 211 5.66 28.30 -8.26
C GLY A 211 5.40 28.01 -9.74
N THR A 212 5.41 26.74 -10.15
CA THR A 212 5.07 26.34 -11.53
C THR A 212 3.57 26.16 -11.74
N LEU A 213 2.84 25.84 -10.67
CA LEU A 213 1.38 25.74 -10.66
C LEU A 213 0.83 26.56 -9.49
N ASP A 214 -0.40 27.03 -9.65
CA ASP A 214 -1.18 27.59 -8.56
C ASP A 214 -1.97 26.49 -7.83
N LYS A 215 -2.29 26.75 -6.56
CA LYS A 215 -3.05 25.81 -5.69
C LYS A 215 -4.47 25.46 -6.20
N ASP A 216 -4.98 26.27 -7.12
CA ASP A 216 -6.30 26.13 -7.71
C ASP A 216 -6.24 25.58 -9.15
N ASP A 217 -5.05 25.30 -9.67
CA ASP A 217 -4.87 24.68 -10.97
C ASP A 217 -5.35 23.22 -10.96
N HIS A 218 -5.76 22.76 -12.15
CA HIS A 218 -6.09 21.35 -12.37
C HIS A 218 -4.84 20.47 -12.40
N MET A 219 -5.01 19.21 -11.99
CA MET A 219 -3.94 18.21 -12.05
C MET A 219 -3.45 18.04 -13.50
N PRO A 220 -2.15 18.26 -13.80
CA PRO A 220 -1.65 18.10 -15.15
C PRO A 220 -1.73 16.63 -15.62
N LEU A 221 -2.14 16.43 -16.88
CA LEU A 221 -2.24 15.10 -17.48
C LEU A 221 -0.92 14.32 -17.43
N TRP A 222 0.21 15.01 -17.58
CA TRP A 222 1.51 14.37 -17.54
C TRP A 222 1.82 13.78 -16.16
N VAL A 223 1.43 14.46 -15.07
CA VAL A 223 1.60 13.97 -13.68
C VAL A 223 0.81 12.69 -13.51
N MET A 224 -0.44 12.67 -13.97
CA MET A 224 -1.29 11.48 -13.91
C MET A 224 -0.66 10.33 -14.70
N ALA A 225 -0.19 10.59 -15.92
CA ALA A 225 0.42 9.57 -16.77
C ALA A 225 1.71 8.98 -16.18
N VAL A 226 2.62 9.80 -15.66
CA VAL A 226 3.87 9.28 -15.09
C VAL A 226 3.64 8.50 -13.80
N CYS A 227 2.70 8.92 -12.94
CA CYS A 227 2.32 8.16 -11.73
C CYS A 227 1.64 6.85 -12.11
N ALA A 228 0.66 6.89 -13.03
CA ALA A 228 -0.03 5.69 -13.53
C ALA A 228 0.94 4.64 -14.09
N VAL A 229 1.95 5.06 -14.84
CA VAL A 229 3.01 4.17 -15.35
C VAL A 229 3.90 3.66 -14.22
N ALA A 230 4.32 4.52 -13.30
CA ALA A 230 5.20 4.14 -12.19
C ALA A 230 4.55 3.06 -11.29
N ILE A 231 3.31 3.29 -10.83
CA ILE A 231 2.58 2.33 -10.00
C ILE A 231 2.29 1.03 -10.75
N ALA A 232 1.95 1.09 -12.04
CA ALA A 232 1.68 -0.09 -12.86
C ALA A 232 2.92 -0.96 -13.06
N LEU A 233 4.07 -0.33 -13.34
CA LEU A 233 5.35 -1.04 -13.46
C LEU A 233 5.78 -1.68 -12.14
N GLY A 234 5.62 -0.96 -11.03
CA GLY A 234 5.85 -1.50 -9.69
C GLY A 234 4.97 -2.74 -9.45
N THR A 235 3.67 -2.61 -9.70
CA THR A 235 2.69 -3.69 -9.55
C THR A 235 3.06 -4.92 -10.36
N TYR A 236 3.50 -4.72 -11.62
CA TYR A 236 3.88 -5.80 -12.52
C TYR A 236 5.09 -6.60 -12.02
N LEU A 237 6.07 -5.95 -11.37
CA LEU A 237 7.18 -6.66 -10.72
C LEU A 237 6.72 -7.46 -9.49
N GLY A 238 5.65 -7.01 -8.85
CA GLY A 238 5.01 -7.64 -7.71
C GLY A 238 5.72 -7.34 -6.39
N GLY A 239 5.41 -8.12 -5.37
CA GLY A 239 5.97 -7.98 -4.03
C GLY A 239 6.02 -9.33 -3.36
N TRP A 240 6.69 -10.30 -3.98
CA TRP A 240 6.50 -11.73 -3.71
C TRP A 240 6.59 -12.14 -2.24
N ARG A 241 7.46 -11.50 -1.45
CA ARG A 241 7.54 -11.69 0.01
C ARG A 241 6.22 -11.37 0.72
N ILE A 242 5.60 -10.23 0.38
CA ILE A 242 4.33 -9.76 0.93
C ILE A 242 3.16 -10.57 0.37
N ILE A 243 3.19 -10.91 -0.93
CA ILE A 243 2.19 -11.77 -1.57
C ILE A 243 2.10 -13.11 -0.84
N ARG A 244 3.24 -13.73 -0.51
CA ARG A 244 3.30 -14.95 0.30
C ARG A 244 2.65 -14.75 1.67
N THR A 245 3.01 -13.67 2.39
CA THR A 245 2.45 -13.36 3.71
C THR A 245 0.93 -13.14 3.68
N MET A 246 0.42 -12.42 2.69
CA MET A 246 -1.02 -12.12 2.57
C MET A 246 -1.84 -13.32 2.08
N GLY A 247 -1.28 -14.13 1.18
CA GLY A 247 -2.01 -15.24 0.55
C GLY A 247 -2.13 -16.49 1.42
N LYS A 248 -1.11 -16.79 2.23
CA LYS A 248 -1.03 -18.02 3.05
C LYS A 248 -0.79 -17.78 4.54
N GLY A 249 -0.53 -16.53 4.94
CA GLY A 249 -0.09 -16.25 6.30
C GLY A 249 -1.20 -16.08 7.33
N LEU A 250 -2.41 -15.66 6.94
CA LEU A 250 -3.47 -15.30 7.90
C LEU A 250 -4.51 -16.40 8.11
N VAL A 251 -5.08 -16.88 7.01
CA VAL A 251 -6.17 -17.86 6.97
C VAL A 251 -5.97 -18.69 5.69
N GLU A 252 -6.38 -19.95 5.67
CA GLU A 252 -6.53 -20.69 4.41
C GLU A 252 -7.74 -20.17 3.63
N ILE A 253 -7.50 -19.75 2.39
CA ILE A 253 -8.48 -19.05 1.56
C ILE A 253 -8.90 -19.95 0.41
N GLU A 254 -10.21 -20.15 0.28
CA GLU A 254 -10.85 -20.71 -0.91
C GLU A 254 -11.43 -19.60 -1.80
N SER A 255 -11.76 -19.91 -3.06
CA SER A 255 -12.31 -18.92 -4.01
C SER A 255 -13.54 -18.13 -3.51
N PRO A 256 -14.52 -18.72 -2.78
CA PRO A 256 -15.64 -17.95 -2.24
C PRO A 256 -15.20 -16.91 -1.19
N GLN A 257 -14.26 -17.28 -0.31
CA GLN A 257 -13.64 -16.34 0.65
C GLN A 257 -12.85 -15.27 -0.10
N GLY A 258 -12.05 -15.66 -1.08
CA GLY A 258 -11.27 -14.73 -1.91
C GLY A 258 -12.15 -13.68 -2.57
N MET A 259 -13.25 -14.11 -3.20
CA MET A 259 -14.23 -13.22 -3.82
C MET A 259 -14.86 -12.27 -2.78
N ALA A 260 -15.31 -12.78 -1.64
CA ALA A 260 -15.90 -11.96 -0.57
C ALA A 260 -14.91 -10.92 -0.01
N ALA A 261 -13.65 -11.32 0.19
CA ALA A 261 -12.58 -10.45 0.70
C ALA A 261 -12.26 -9.33 -0.30
N GLU A 262 -12.10 -9.68 -1.57
CA GLU A 262 -11.74 -8.75 -2.64
C GLU A 262 -12.91 -7.79 -2.93
N SER A 263 -14.15 -8.27 -3.02
CA SER A 263 -15.33 -7.41 -3.19
C SER A 263 -15.50 -6.42 -2.04
N THR A 264 -15.31 -6.87 -0.79
CA THR A 264 -15.37 -5.99 0.39
C THR A 264 -14.26 -4.93 0.32
N SER A 265 -13.04 -5.35 -0.02
CA SER A 265 -11.90 -4.44 -0.12
C SER A 265 -12.09 -3.40 -1.23
N ALA A 266 -12.53 -3.84 -2.41
CA ALA A 266 -12.81 -2.95 -3.54
C ALA A 266 -13.90 -1.93 -3.18
N ALA A 267 -14.99 -2.37 -2.55
CA ALA A 267 -16.06 -1.48 -2.13
C ALA A 267 -15.56 -0.40 -1.16
N ILE A 268 -14.85 -0.79 -0.10
CA ILE A 268 -14.32 0.15 0.90
C ILE A 268 -13.31 1.12 0.27
N ILE A 269 -12.39 0.63 -0.56
CA ILE A 269 -11.37 1.47 -1.20
C ILE A 269 -12.03 2.46 -2.18
N LEU A 270 -12.96 2.01 -3.03
CA LEU A 270 -13.66 2.88 -3.98
C LEU A 270 -14.53 3.92 -3.27
N THR A 271 -15.26 3.53 -2.22
CA THR A 271 -16.05 4.48 -1.42
C THR A 271 -15.13 5.51 -0.76
N SER A 272 -14.00 5.10 -0.19
CA SER A 272 -13.02 6.03 0.37
C SER A 272 -12.46 6.98 -0.67
N ALA A 273 -12.09 6.47 -1.86
CA ALA A 273 -11.58 7.27 -2.97
C ALA A 273 -12.64 8.25 -3.50
N HIS A 274 -13.91 7.87 -3.51
CA HIS A 274 -15.03 8.75 -3.88
C HIS A 274 -15.15 9.95 -2.93
N PHE A 275 -14.95 9.73 -1.63
CA PHE A 275 -14.89 10.80 -0.63
C PHE A 275 -13.52 11.49 -0.55
N GLY A 276 -12.57 11.13 -1.41
CA GLY A 276 -11.20 11.69 -1.41
C GLY A 276 -10.41 11.38 -0.13
N LEU A 277 -10.79 10.37 0.65
CA LEU A 277 -10.11 9.99 1.88
C LEU A 277 -8.96 9.02 1.56
N PRO A 278 -7.70 9.36 1.91
CA PRO A 278 -6.56 8.51 1.64
C PRO A 278 -6.54 7.34 2.61
N LEU A 279 -7.11 6.21 2.18
CA LEU A 279 -7.20 4.99 2.98
C LEU A 279 -6.05 4.03 2.68
N SER A 280 -5.68 3.23 3.70
CA SER A 280 -4.73 2.13 3.57
C SER A 280 -5.37 0.91 2.92
N THR A 281 -4.97 0.64 1.68
CA THR A 281 -5.40 -0.55 0.94
C THR A 281 -4.92 -1.84 1.62
N THR A 282 -3.70 -1.86 2.17
CA THR A 282 -3.14 -3.03 2.88
C THR A 282 -3.93 -3.39 4.14
N GLN A 283 -4.28 -2.40 4.97
CA GLN A 283 -5.07 -2.64 6.19
C GLN A 283 -6.47 -3.11 5.85
N THR A 284 -7.11 -2.50 4.85
CA THR A 284 -8.44 -2.92 4.38
C THR A 284 -8.42 -4.32 3.77
N ALA A 285 -7.47 -4.63 2.91
CA ALA A 285 -7.34 -5.97 2.32
C ALA A 285 -7.07 -7.04 3.40
N THR A 286 -6.17 -6.76 4.33
CA THR A 286 -5.87 -7.64 5.45
C THR A 286 -7.08 -7.86 6.35
N GLY A 287 -7.79 -6.79 6.69
CA GLY A 287 -9.03 -6.82 7.47
C GLY A 287 -10.08 -7.68 6.79
N SER A 288 -10.30 -7.48 5.48
CA SER A 288 -11.21 -8.30 4.70
C SER A 288 -10.83 -9.78 4.71
N ILE A 289 -9.56 -10.12 4.46
CA ILE A 289 -9.06 -11.50 4.48
C ILE A 289 -9.31 -12.15 5.84
N LEU A 290 -8.93 -11.48 6.94
CA LEU A 290 -9.19 -11.93 8.30
C LEU A 290 -10.70 -12.16 8.54
N GLY A 291 -11.52 -11.21 8.12
CA GLY A 291 -12.98 -11.28 8.21
C GLY A 291 -13.56 -12.52 7.54
N THR A 292 -13.05 -12.90 6.36
CA THR A 292 -13.52 -14.13 5.70
C THR A 292 -13.20 -15.39 6.48
N GLY A 293 -12.07 -15.43 7.19
CA GLY A 293 -11.76 -16.53 8.11
C GLY A 293 -12.76 -16.63 9.25
N LEU A 294 -13.06 -15.49 9.89
CA LEU A 294 -14.04 -15.41 10.98
C LEU A 294 -15.45 -15.80 10.50
N GLY A 295 -15.88 -15.29 9.33
CA GLY A 295 -17.20 -15.56 8.78
C GLY A 295 -17.42 -17.01 8.34
N LYS A 296 -16.35 -17.71 7.97
CA LYS A 296 -16.38 -19.15 7.65
C LYS A 296 -16.21 -20.05 8.88
N GLY A 297 -15.61 -19.53 9.96
CA GLY A 297 -15.15 -20.33 11.10
C GLY A 297 -13.84 -21.08 10.82
N ALA A 298 -12.98 -20.52 9.96
CA ALA A 298 -11.67 -21.07 9.65
C ALA A 298 -10.63 -20.71 10.72
N GLU A 299 -9.56 -21.51 10.82
CA GLU A 299 -8.45 -21.23 11.74
C GLU A 299 -7.69 -19.96 11.31
N VAL A 300 -7.55 -19.02 12.25
CA VAL A 300 -6.82 -17.76 12.06
C VAL A 300 -5.47 -17.82 12.75
N ARG A 301 -4.41 -17.48 12.02
CA ARG A 301 -3.04 -17.40 12.54
C ARG A 301 -2.81 -16.05 13.25
N TRP A 302 -3.33 -15.93 14.48
CA TRP A 302 -3.26 -14.68 15.27
C TRP A 302 -1.84 -14.14 15.49
N GLY A 303 -0.83 -15.01 15.56
CA GLY A 303 0.57 -14.58 15.65
C GLY A 303 1.04 -13.77 14.42
N VAL A 304 0.56 -14.11 13.23
CA VAL A 304 0.86 -13.35 12.00
C VAL A 304 0.12 -12.02 12.02
N MET A 305 -1.17 -12.03 12.37
CA MET A 305 -1.97 -10.81 12.49
C MET A 305 -1.38 -9.83 13.52
N GLY A 306 -0.92 -10.32 14.67
CA GLY A 306 -0.27 -9.50 15.69
C GLY A 306 1.00 -8.81 15.17
N ARG A 307 1.85 -9.54 14.42
CA ARG A 307 3.03 -8.94 13.78
C ARG A 307 2.67 -7.87 12.76
N MET A 308 1.60 -8.07 11.98
CA MET A 308 1.09 -7.06 11.04
C MET A 308 0.58 -5.82 11.77
N ALA A 309 -0.22 -5.99 12.83
CA ALA A 309 -0.74 -4.88 13.62
C ALA A 309 0.37 -4.03 14.25
N VAL A 310 1.43 -4.67 14.76
CA VAL A 310 2.63 -3.97 15.25
C VAL A 310 3.32 -3.22 14.12
N ALA A 311 3.50 -3.84 12.95
CA ALA A 311 4.09 -3.16 11.79
C ALA A 311 3.25 -1.94 11.36
N TRP A 312 1.93 -2.02 11.40
CA TRP A 312 1.03 -0.91 11.09
C TRP A 312 1.19 0.25 12.07
N LEU A 313 1.22 -0.04 13.37
CA LEU A 313 1.42 0.96 14.41
C LEU A 313 2.78 1.65 14.28
N LEU A 314 3.83 0.90 13.96
CA LEU A 314 5.19 1.42 13.81
C LEU A 314 5.44 2.14 12.48
N THR A 315 4.62 1.91 11.46
CA THR A 315 4.89 2.45 10.11
C THR A 315 4.93 3.97 10.07
N LEU A 316 3.92 4.63 10.64
CA LEU A 316 3.86 6.09 10.68
C LEU A 316 5.03 6.71 11.47
N PRO A 317 5.29 6.34 12.74
CA PRO A 317 6.37 6.94 13.52
C PRO A 317 7.76 6.64 12.96
N MET A 318 8.01 5.40 12.49
CA MET A 318 9.34 5.05 11.98
C MET A 318 9.65 5.73 10.65
N ALA A 319 8.70 5.79 9.72
CA ALA A 319 8.87 6.57 8.49
C ALA A 319 9.06 8.06 8.81
N GLY A 320 8.35 8.58 9.82
CA GLY A 320 8.51 9.95 10.29
C GLY A 320 9.88 10.24 10.90
N ILE A 321 10.44 9.33 11.70
CA ILE A 321 11.80 9.47 12.24
C ILE A 321 12.82 9.54 11.09
N VAL A 322 12.70 8.66 10.09
CA VAL A 322 13.60 8.69 8.92
C VAL A 322 13.42 9.99 8.13
N GLY A 323 12.19 10.44 7.92
CA GLY A 323 11.90 11.73 7.25
C GLY A 323 12.47 12.93 8.01
N ALA A 324 12.33 12.96 9.33
CA ALA A 324 12.91 13.99 10.20
C ALA A 324 14.44 14.04 10.13
N ILE A 325 15.09 12.87 10.20
CA ILE A 325 16.55 12.76 10.07
C ILE A 325 17.02 13.23 8.70
N CYS A 326 16.33 12.81 7.62
CA CYS A 326 16.67 13.22 6.27
C CYS A 326 16.54 14.74 6.10
N TRP A 327 15.48 15.34 6.66
CA TRP A 327 15.31 16.79 6.63
C TRP A 327 16.44 17.49 7.40
N ALA A 328 16.78 17.01 8.61
CA ALA A 328 17.85 17.59 9.42
C ALA A 328 19.21 17.55 8.71
N ILE A 329 19.54 16.45 8.03
CA ILE A 329 20.76 16.33 7.22
C ILE A 329 20.75 17.31 6.05
N ALA A 330 19.64 17.35 5.29
CA ALA A 330 19.54 18.26 4.14
C ALA A 330 19.62 19.73 4.56
N HIS A 331 18.98 20.09 5.68
CA HIS A 331 18.96 21.44 6.21
C HIS A 331 20.33 21.86 6.77
N PHE A 332 21.01 20.97 7.51
CA PHE A 332 22.33 21.25 8.09
C PHE A 332 23.40 21.50 7.03
N ILE A 333 23.41 20.72 5.96
CA ILE A 333 24.36 20.88 4.84
C ILE A 333 23.95 22.08 3.96
N GLY A 334 22.65 22.30 3.79
CA GLY A 334 22.07 23.40 3.05
C GLY A 334 22.08 23.21 1.53
N GLY A 335 21.10 23.86 0.88
CA GLY A 335 20.98 23.95 -0.57
C GLY A 335 20.96 22.62 -1.31
N LEU A 336 21.44 22.63 -2.55
CA LEU A 336 21.53 21.43 -3.39
C LEU A 336 22.44 20.33 -2.81
N PRO A 337 23.61 20.63 -2.21
CA PRO A 337 24.46 19.59 -1.63
C PRO A 337 23.76 18.75 -0.56
N GLY A 338 22.95 19.37 0.31
CA GLY A 338 22.18 18.64 1.31
C GLY A 338 21.17 17.67 0.70
N VAL A 339 20.45 18.12 -0.34
CA VAL A 339 19.51 17.28 -1.10
C VAL A 339 20.23 16.11 -1.76
N LEU A 340 21.40 16.34 -2.37
CA LEU A 340 22.19 15.29 -3.03
C LEU A 340 22.72 14.24 -2.05
N VAL A 341 23.14 14.66 -0.85
CA VAL A 341 23.58 13.73 0.20
C VAL A 341 22.43 12.82 0.63
N VAL A 342 21.25 13.39 0.90
CA VAL A 342 20.07 12.59 1.26
C VAL A 342 19.63 11.69 0.10
N PHE A 343 19.74 12.15 -1.14
CA PHE A 343 19.47 11.31 -2.31
C PHE A 343 20.47 10.14 -2.43
N ALA A 344 21.75 10.37 -2.13
CA ALA A 344 22.75 9.31 -2.07
C ALA A 344 22.46 8.31 -0.93
N ILE A 345 21.96 8.78 0.23
CA ILE A 345 21.48 7.91 1.32
C ILE A 345 20.33 7.03 0.84
N LEU A 346 19.34 7.60 0.14
CA LEU A 346 18.24 6.84 -0.45
C LEU A 346 18.74 5.73 -1.37
N ILE A 347 19.63 6.06 -2.32
CA ILE A 347 20.18 5.10 -3.27
C ILE A 347 20.96 3.99 -2.55
N SER A 348 21.83 4.38 -1.61
CA SER A 348 22.68 3.43 -0.89
C SER A 348 21.86 2.50 0.02
N GLY A 349 20.87 3.06 0.73
CA GLY A 349 19.95 2.29 1.57
C GLY A 349 19.09 1.33 0.75
N SER A 350 18.53 1.80 -0.36
CA SER A 350 17.73 0.97 -1.28
C SER A 350 18.56 -0.16 -1.89
N LEU A 351 19.81 0.13 -2.31
CA LEU A 351 20.72 -0.89 -2.83
C LEU A 351 21.11 -1.90 -1.76
N GLY A 352 21.40 -1.46 -0.53
CA GLY A 352 21.70 -2.35 0.59
C GLY A 352 20.55 -3.31 0.89
N ILE A 353 19.32 -2.80 0.94
CA ILE A 353 18.11 -3.63 1.12
C ILE A 353 17.94 -4.61 -0.04
N TYR A 354 18.10 -4.14 -1.28
CA TYR A 354 18.02 -5.00 -2.46
C TYR A 354 19.06 -6.13 -2.43
N LEU A 355 20.32 -5.82 -2.13
CA LEU A 355 21.39 -6.81 -2.03
C LEU A 355 21.13 -7.82 -0.91
N TRP A 356 20.59 -7.39 0.24
CA TRP A 356 20.19 -8.30 1.30
C TRP A 356 19.06 -9.23 0.82
N SER A 357 18.05 -8.69 0.13
CA SER A 357 16.91 -9.48 -0.34
C SER A 357 17.32 -10.67 -1.24
N ARG A 358 18.50 -10.61 -1.88
CA ARG A 358 19.06 -11.68 -2.73
C ARG A 358 19.58 -12.90 -1.94
N ARG A 359 19.77 -12.80 -0.62
CA ARG A 359 20.22 -13.91 0.24
C ARG A 359 19.17 -14.99 0.44
N ASP A 360 17.88 -14.62 0.40
CA ASP A 360 16.75 -15.53 0.58
C ASP A 360 15.67 -15.23 -0.47
N PRO A 361 15.85 -15.63 -1.73
CA PRO A 361 15.02 -15.17 -2.84
C PRO A 361 13.60 -15.75 -2.76
N VAL A 362 12.62 -14.86 -2.78
CA VAL A 362 11.19 -15.19 -2.92
C VAL A 362 10.71 -14.70 -4.29
N GLY A 363 10.13 -15.58 -5.08
CA GLY A 363 9.66 -15.29 -6.43
C GLY A 363 8.48 -16.18 -6.84
N THR A 364 8.13 -16.14 -8.13
CA THR A 364 6.93 -16.82 -8.65
C THR A 364 6.92 -18.34 -8.46
N HIS A 365 8.08 -18.97 -8.28
CA HIS A 365 8.22 -20.42 -8.15
C HIS A 365 7.95 -20.93 -6.74
N ASN A 366 8.22 -20.11 -5.71
CA ASN A 366 8.09 -20.49 -4.30
C ASN A 366 7.11 -19.58 -3.52
N VAL A 367 6.40 -18.65 -4.18
CA VAL A 367 5.50 -17.69 -3.48
C VAL A 367 4.39 -18.38 -2.66
N ASN A 368 3.98 -19.59 -3.06
CA ASN A 368 2.93 -20.35 -2.37
C ASN A 368 3.46 -21.26 -1.25
N GLU A 369 4.76 -21.32 -1.02
CA GLU A 369 5.37 -22.13 0.05
C GLU A 369 5.40 -21.32 1.36
N TRP A 370 4.83 -21.88 2.44
CA TRP A 370 4.87 -21.25 3.76
C TRP A 370 6.00 -21.82 4.64
N PRO A 371 6.84 -20.97 5.29
CA PRO A 371 7.83 -21.45 6.24
C PRO A 371 7.16 -22.20 7.40
N GLY A 372 7.31 -23.52 7.43
CA GLY A 372 6.66 -24.42 8.39
C GLY A 372 5.89 -25.57 7.74
N ASP A 373 5.53 -25.44 6.47
CA ASP A 373 4.98 -26.54 5.67
C ASP A 373 6.14 -27.41 5.13
N ALA A 374 6.91 -28.03 6.02
CA ALA A 374 7.80 -29.10 5.58
C ALA A 374 6.92 -30.23 5.04
N PRO A 375 7.22 -30.84 3.87
CA PRO A 375 6.54 -32.06 3.50
C PRO A 375 6.77 -33.07 4.61
N ARG A 376 5.69 -33.59 5.23
CA ARG A 376 5.79 -34.74 6.13
C ARG A 376 6.64 -35.79 5.42
N SER A 377 7.78 -36.12 6.01
CA SER A 377 8.69 -37.10 5.45
C SER A 377 7.91 -38.38 5.11
N ALA A 378 8.21 -39.01 3.97
CA ALA A 378 7.55 -40.23 3.51
C ALA A 378 7.57 -41.39 4.54
N SER A 379 8.38 -41.30 5.60
CA SER A 379 8.39 -42.23 6.74
C SER A 379 7.18 -42.14 7.67
N GLU A 380 6.42 -41.03 7.70
CA GLU A 380 5.22 -40.92 8.55
C GLU A 380 3.96 -41.50 7.91
N GLN A 381 3.95 -41.69 6.57
CA GLN A 381 2.81 -42.30 5.86
C GLN A 381 2.79 -43.84 5.97
N ASN A 382 3.91 -44.48 6.29
CA ASN A 382 4.00 -45.94 6.42
C ASN A 382 3.63 -46.49 7.81
N HIS A 383 3.28 -45.63 8.78
CA HIS A 383 2.87 -46.06 10.12
C HIS A 383 1.37 -45.86 10.44
N ALA A 384 0.58 -45.44 9.45
CA ALA A 384 -0.88 -45.32 9.57
C ALA A 384 -1.63 -46.23 8.58
N GLY A 385 -1.02 -47.38 8.22
CA GLY A 385 -1.62 -48.45 7.43
C GLY A 385 -2.13 -49.58 8.30
#